data_AF-A0A0K0YA23-F1
#
_entry.id   AF-A0A0K0YA23-F1
#
_cell.length_a   1.000
_cell.length_b   1.000
_cell.length_c   1.000
_cell.angle_alpha   90.00
_cell.angle_beta   90.00
_cell.angle_gamma   90.00
#
_symmetry.space_group_name_H-M   'P 1'
#
loop_
_entity.id
_entity.type
_entity.pdbx_description
1 polymer ?
#
loop_
_entity_poly.entity_id
_entity_poly.type
_entity_poly.pdbx_seq_one_letter_code
_entity_poly.pdbx_strand_id
1 'polypeptide(L)'
;MTENVAEARRLLRKEATKLQKALDKNRSRERGPLVRRFHEVRQMLSPLYSYTSQAGQDFVVDQLMKHKREGTFIDVGGYDGVTGSNTFFLETNRGWTGALVEPVKAQLVKAAALRTCPCIEAAIAPTEGEADFIEISEGFTQMSGLADTYDKKLLQTVRNDKRHRENVTKVKTKTLSSILEYAKIPDPDFISLDIEGGEIACLKAFPFKDHNVKAWAIENNPGTSEIKQLMDENGYNLVEFCGPDEVYFKRSS
;
A
#
# COMPACT_ATOMS: atom_id res chain seq x y z
N MET A 1 31.83 -10.29 17.22
CA MET A 1 31.33 -10.20 15.83
C MET A 1 32.34 -10.91 14.95
N THR A 2 31.93 -11.91 14.18
CA THR A 2 32.85 -12.65 13.30
C THR A 2 33.27 -11.80 12.09
N GLU A 3 34.36 -12.15 11.42
CA GLU A 3 34.83 -11.48 10.20
C GLU A 3 33.75 -11.48 9.10
N ASN A 4 33.09 -12.62 8.90
CA ASN A 4 31.99 -12.74 7.95
C ASN A 4 30.82 -11.77 8.25
N VAL A 5 30.45 -11.59 9.52
CA VAL A 5 29.39 -10.65 9.91
C VAL A 5 29.83 -9.20 9.71
N ALA A 6 31.10 -8.88 9.99
CA ALA A 6 31.65 -7.54 9.74
C ALA A 6 31.65 -7.22 8.24
N GLU A 7 32.06 -8.18 7.42
CA GLU A 7 32.10 -8.04 5.95
C GLU A 7 30.70 -7.88 5.35
N ALA A 8 29.73 -8.71 5.77
CA ALA A 8 28.34 -8.57 5.33
C ALA A 8 27.78 -7.16 5.63
N ARG A 9 28.02 -6.63 6.84
CA ARG A 9 27.64 -5.26 7.20
C ARG A 9 28.34 -4.21 6.34
N ARG A 10 29.61 -4.41 5.98
CA ARG A 10 30.36 -3.51 5.10
C ARG A 10 29.75 -3.49 3.69
N LEU A 11 29.41 -4.65 3.14
CA LEU A 11 28.80 -4.79 1.82
C LEU A 11 27.40 -4.13 1.77
N LEU A 12 26.57 -4.35 2.79
CA LEU A 12 25.26 -3.70 2.89
C LEU A 12 25.36 -2.17 2.97
N ARG A 13 26.32 -1.62 3.73
CA ARG A 13 26.56 -0.17 3.78
C ARG A 13 27.02 0.39 2.44
N LYS A 14 27.88 -0.35 1.72
CA LYS A 14 28.32 0.02 0.37
C LYS A 14 27.13 0.07 -0.59
N GLU A 15 26.25 -0.91 -0.54
CA GLU A 15 25.04 -0.95 -1.36
C GLU A 15 24.08 0.20 -1.00
N ALA A 16 23.83 0.44 0.29
CA ALA A 16 23.05 1.60 0.75
C ALA A 16 23.59 2.93 0.20
N THR A 17 24.91 3.12 0.21
CA THR A 17 25.55 4.33 -0.31
C THR A 17 25.37 4.47 -1.82
N LYS A 18 25.46 3.34 -2.56
CA LYS A 18 25.24 3.31 -4.00
C LYS A 18 23.78 3.64 -4.35
N LEU A 19 22.82 3.04 -3.63
CA LEU A 19 21.38 3.28 -3.82
C LEU A 19 21.02 4.74 -3.53
N GLN A 20 21.53 5.31 -2.43
CA GLN A 20 21.33 6.72 -2.12
C GLN A 20 21.79 7.63 -3.27
N LYS A 21 23.01 7.43 -3.79
CA LYS A 21 23.53 8.22 -4.91
C LYS A 21 22.70 8.09 -6.19
N ALA A 22 22.14 6.90 -6.45
CA ALA A 22 21.26 6.68 -7.60
C ALA A 22 19.93 7.42 -7.42
N LEU A 23 19.36 7.36 -6.22
CA LEU A 23 18.14 8.08 -5.86
C LEU A 23 18.32 9.60 -5.95
N ASP A 24 19.43 10.15 -5.46
CA ASP A 24 19.67 11.60 -5.47
C ASP A 24 19.57 12.21 -6.87
N LYS A 25 19.93 11.42 -7.91
CA LYS A 25 19.95 11.83 -9.32
C LYS A 25 18.69 11.46 -10.11
N ASN A 26 17.77 10.69 -9.53
CA ASN A 26 16.60 10.18 -10.23
C ASN A 26 15.32 10.83 -9.67
N ARG A 27 14.40 11.23 -10.56
CA ARG A 27 13.07 11.78 -10.23
C ARG A 27 11.94 11.07 -10.98
N SER A 28 12.24 9.99 -11.70
CA SER A 28 11.29 9.21 -12.48
C SER A 28 10.81 7.98 -11.71
N ARG A 29 9.89 7.23 -12.33
CA ARG A 29 9.36 5.96 -11.81
C ARG A 29 10.42 4.89 -11.57
N GLU A 30 11.59 5.00 -12.20
CA GLU A 30 12.75 4.12 -11.94
C GLU A 30 13.23 4.16 -10.48
N ARG A 31 12.82 5.17 -9.71
CA ARG A 31 13.03 5.21 -8.26
C ARG A 31 12.36 4.05 -7.54
N GLY A 32 11.19 3.57 -7.98
CA GLY A 32 10.39 2.56 -7.27
C GLY A 32 11.20 1.32 -6.86
N PRO A 33 11.83 0.61 -7.81
CA PRO A 33 12.68 -0.55 -7.50
C PRO A 33 13.91 -0.20 -6.66
N LEU A 34 14.48 0.99 -6.82
CA LEU A 34 15.64 1.45 -6.04
C LEU A 34 15.25 1.72 -4.58
N VAL A 35 14.10 2.35 -4.34
CA VAL A 35 13.56 2.61 -3.00
C VAL A 35 13.23 1.30 -2.30
N ARG A 36 12.57 0.35 -2.97
CA ARG A 36 12.32 -1.00 -2.43
C ARG A 36 13.60 -1.68 -1.98
N ARG A 37 14.60 -1.75 -2.86
CA ARG A 37 15.90 -2.36 -2.53
C ARG A 37 16.59 -1.63 -1.39
N PHE A 38 16.47 -0.31 -1.32
CA PHE A 38 17.06 0.46 -0.23
C PHE A 38 16.36 0.20 1.10
N HIS A 39 15.04 0.06 1.09
CA HIS A 39 14.24 -0.34 2.24
C HIS A 39 14.68 -1.73 2.76
N GLU A 40 14.82 -2.72 1.88
CA GLU A 40 15.31 -4.07 2.23
C GLU A 40 16.73 -4.02 2.84
N VAL A 41 17.64 -3.26 2.24
CA VAL A 41 19.01 -3.08 2.78
C VAL A 41 18.98 -2.44 4.18
N ARG A 42 18.06 -1.50 4.44
CA ARG A 42 17.92 -0.87 5.77
C ARG A 42 17.40 -1.87 6.80
N GLN A 43 16.42 -2.70 6.46
CA GLN A 43 15.95 -3.79 7.31
C GLN A 43 17.09 -4.76 7.68
N MET A 44 17.94 -5.12 6.70
CA MET A 44 19.09 -6.00 6.95
C MET A 44 20.19 -5.35 7.82
N LEU A 45 20.33 -4.01 7.75
CA LEU A 45 21.36 -3.27 8.47
C LEU A 45 21.04 -3.02 9.94
N SER A 46 19.76 -2.84 10.27
CA SER A 46 19.34 -2.42 11.61
C SER A 46 18.05 -3.09 12.05
N PRO A 47 18.06 -3.84 13.18
CA PRO A 47 16.83 -4.36 13.76
C PRO A 47 15.91 -3.26 14.32
N LEU A 48 16.41 -2.02 14.46
CA LEU A 48 15.61 -0.87 14.86
C LEU A 48 14.83 -0.24 13.68
N TYR A 49 15.08 -0.69 12.45
CA TYR A 49 14.31 -0.28 11.29
C TYR A 49 13.03 -1.13 11.22
N SER A 50 12.00 -0.72 11.96
CA SER A 50 10.79 -1.51 12.20
C SER A 50 9.66 -1.27 11.20
N TYR A 51 9.96 -0.64 10.07
CA TYR A 51 9.01 -0.43 8.98
C TYR A 51 8.64 -1.76 8.32
N THR A 52 7.35 -1.98 8.09
CA THR A 52 6.74 -3.25 7.68
C THR A 52 6.32 -3.29 6.23
N SER A 53 6.28 -2.15 5.54
CA SER A 53 5.78 -2.13 4.17
C SER A 53 6.68 -2.87 3.18
N GLN A 54 6.13 -3.23 2.02
CA GLN A 54 6.90 -4.00 1.02
C GLN A 54 8.07 -3.20 0.42
N ALA A 55 7.90 -1.89 0.24
CA ALA A 55 8.82 -1.06 -0.53
C ALA A 55 9.13 0.30 0.13
N GLY A 56 8.87 0.46 1.44
CA GLY A 56 9.16 1.68 2.20
C GLY A 56 8.11 2.78 2.16
N GLN A 57 6.90 2.50 1.68
CA GLN A 57 5.73 3.38 1.76
C GLN A 57 5.53 3.96 3.16
N ASP A 58 5.51 3.10 4.19
CA ASP A 58 5.31 3.50 5.59
C ASP A 58 6.43 4.41 6.11
N PHE A 59 7.68 4.14 5.71
CA PHE A 59 8.82 5.02 5.96
C PHE A 59 8.62 6.39 5.32
N VAL A 60 8.26 6.43 4.04
CA VAL A 60 8.04 7.68 3.31
C VAL A 60 6.90 8.49 3.96
N VAL A 61 5.78 7.85 4.27
CA VAL A 61 4.64 8.48 4.94
C VAL A 61 5.04 9.02 6.32
N ASP A 62 5.77 8.24 7.11
CA ASP A 62 6.25 8.68 8.43
C ASP A 62 7.17 9.91 8.32
N GLN A 63 8.04 9.97 7.30
CA GLN A 63 8.87 11.15 7.03
C GLN A 63 8.03 12.37 6.61
N LEU A 64 7.11 12.19 5.66
CA LEU A 64 6.24 13.27 5.15
C LEU A 64 5.37 13.87 6.26
N MET A 65 4.88 13.00 7.16
CA MET A 65 4.07 13.35 8.31
C MET A 65 4.91 13.84 9.50
N LYS A 66 6.23 14.02 9.34
CA LYS A 66 7.16 14.49 10.37
C LYS A 66 7.07 13.68 11.66
N HIS A 67 6.98 12.35 11.52
CA HIS A 67 6.84 11.42 12.63
C HIS A 67 5.60 11.66 13.51
N LYS A 68 4.51 12.16 12.92
CA LYS A 68 3.23 12.36 13.61
C LYS A 68 2.85 11.11 14.39
N ARG A 69 2.41 11.32 15.64
CA ARG A 69 1.76 10.30 16.46
C ARG A 69 0.25 10.50 16.44
N GLU A 70 -0.48 9.45 16.76
CA GLU A 70 -1.95 9.51 16.93
C GLU A 70 -2.68 10.02 15.66
N GLY A 71 -2.16 9.68 14.48
CA GLY A 71 -2.81 9.97 13.21
C GLY A 71 -3.89 8.94 12.84
N THR A 72 -4.50 9.12 11.68
CA THR A 72 -5.54 8.23 11.17
C THR A 72 -5.21 7.62 9.81
N PHE A 73 -5.60 6.37 9.57
CA PHE A 73 -5.41 5.72 8.27
C PHE A 73 -6.63 4.94 7.77
N ILE A 74 -6.67 4.68 6.47
CA ILE A 74 -7.45 3.59 5.87
C ILE A 74 -6.49 2.70 5.09
N ASP A 75 -6.52 1.40 5.37
CA ASP A 75 -5.71 0.38 4.69
C ASP A 75 -6.60 -0.46 3.77
N VAL A 76 -6.55 -0.23 2.47
CA VAL A 76 -7.36 -0.94 1.48
C VAL A 76 -6.49 -1.99 0.79
N GLY A 77 -6.96 -3.25 0.80
CA GLY A 77 -6.15 -4.40 0.37
C GLY A 77 -5.25 -4.90 1.49
N GLY A 78 -5.77 -4.91 2.72
CA GLY A 78 -4.94 -5.11 3.91
C GLY A 78 -4.39 -6.53 4.11
N TYR A 79 -4.81 -7.51 3.30
CA TYR A 79 -4.37 -8.91 3.38
C TYR A 79 -4.43 -9.46 4.81
N ASP A 80 -3.33 -10.02 5.33
CA ASP A 80 -3.22 -10.57 6.68
C ASP A 80 -2.99 -9.51 7.77
N GLY A 81 -3.01 -8.22 7.39
CA GLY A 81 -2.86 -7.07 8.26
C GLY A 81 -1.42 -6.71 8.64
N VAL A 82 -0.42 -7.52 8.27
CA VAL A 82 0.97 -7.30 8.72
C VAL A 82 1.96 -7.41 7.59
N THR A 83 1.88 -8.46 6.78
CA THR A 83 2.85 -8.78 5.75
C THR A 83 2.82 -7.72 4.66
N GLY A 84 3.87 -6.89 4.59
CA GLY A 84 3.96 -5.81 3.63
C GLY A 84 3.04 -4.62 3.90
N SER A 85 2.38 -4.55 5.07
CA SER A 85 1.41 -3.50 5.37
C SER A 85 2.05 -2.11 5.40
N ASN A 86 1.40 -1.17 4.69
CA ASN A 86 1.73 0.25 4.67
C ASN A 86 1.31 0.99 5.95
N THR A 87 0.51 0.37 6.83
CA THR A 87 -0.08 1.03 8.00
C THR A 87 0.28 0.37 9.33
N PHE A 88 0.82 -0.85 9.34
CA PHE A 88 1.12 -1.58 10.58
C PHE A 88 2.16 -0.92 11.47
N PHE A 89 3.25 -0.40 10.88
CA PHE A 89 4.19 0.44 11.62
C PHE A 89 3.51 1.71 12.20
N LEU A 90 2.63 2.36 11.44
CA LEU A 90 1.98 3.60 11.89
C LEU A 90 1.05 3.31 13.08
N GLU A 91 0.30 2.21 13.03
CA GLU A 91 -0.55 1.78 14.14
C GLU A 91 0.30 1.44 15.38
N THR A 92 1.28 0.56 15.25
CA THR A 92 1.99 -0.03 16.40
C THR A 92 3.07 0.87 16.98
N ASN A 93 3.81 1.63 16.15
CA ASN A 93 4.93 2.46 16.60
C ASN A 93 4.57 3.96 16.72
N ARG A 94 3.60 4.44 15.95
CA ARG A 94 3.12 5.83 16.00
C ARG A 94 1.79 6.01 16.73
N GLY A 95 1.11 4.92 17.08
CA GLY A 95 -0.18 4.98 17.79
C GLY A 95 -1.30 5.50 16.90
N TRP A 96 -1.18 5.35 15.58
CA TRP A 96 -2.27 5.71 14.68
C TRP A 96 -3.44 4.73 14.82
N THR A 97 -4.64 5.18 14.48
CA THR A 97 -5.84 4.33 14.42
C THR A 97 -6.51 4.46 13.06
N GLY A 98 -7.45 3.59 12.71
CA GLY A 98 -7.95 3.57 11.34
C GLY A 98 -9.00 2.51 11.09
N ALA A 99 -9.06 2.06 9.84
CA ALA A 99 -9.74 0.83 9.45
C ALA A 99 -8.91 0.09 8.40
N LEU A 100 -9.01 -1.23 8.41
CA LEU A 100 -8.47 -2.11 7.37
C LEU A 100 -9.64 -2.71 6.59
N VAL A 101 -9.53 -2.75 5.26
CA VAL A 101 -10.55 -3.29 4.36
C VAL A 101 -9.94 -4.46 3.58
N GLU A 102 -10.53 -5.64 3.74
CA GLU A 102 -10.07 -6.88 3.12
C GLU A 102 -11.28 -7.80 2.84
N PRO A 103 -11.56 -8.16 1.58
CA PRO A 103 -12.71 -9.01 1.25
C PRO A 103 -12.51 -10.49 1.59
N VAL A 104 -11.26 -11.00 1.64
CA VAL A 104 -11.00 -12.42 1.87
C VAL A 104 -11.07 -12.72 3.36
N LYS A 105 -12.16 -13.39 3.76
CA LYS A 105 -12.45 -13.74 5.16
C LYS A 105 -11.29 -14.43 5.90
N ALA A 106 -10.57 -15.33 5.23
CA ALA A 106 -9.43 -16.02 5.84
C ALA A 106 -8.27 -15.07 6.18
N GLN A 107 -8.04 -14.03 5.36
CA GLN A 107 -7.02 -13.01 5.62
C GLN A 107 -7.52 -12.00 6.65
N LEU A 108 -8.79 -11.59 6.56
CA LEU A 108 -9.44 -10.72 7.53
C LEU A 108 -9.36 -11.27 8.97
N VAL A 109 -9.54 -12.58 9.16
CA VAL A 109 -9.40 -13.23 10.48
C VAL A 109 -7.97 -13.11 11.01
N LYS A 110 -6.95 -13.25 10.15
CA LYS A 110 -5.55 -13.05 10.55
C LYS A 110 -5.28 -11.58 10.90
N ALA A 111 -5.77 -10.66 10.09
CA ALA A 111 -5.67 -9.23 10.33
C ALA A 111 -6.30 -8.87 11.68
N ALA A 112 -7.55 -9.28 11.93
CA ALA A 112 -8.27 -8.98 13.18
C ALA A 112 -7.59 -9.55 14.43
N ALA A 113 -6.73 -10.57 14.31
CA ALA A 113 -5.96 -11.10 15.43
C ALA A 113 -4.74 -10.25 15.80
N LEU A 114 -4.26 -9.40 14.89
CA LEU A 114 -3.00 -8.65 15.04
C LEU A 114 -3.19 -7.13 14.99
N ARG A 115 -4.28 -6.66 14.37
CA ARG A 115 -4.66 -5.25 14.26
C ARG A 115 -5.47 -4.81 15.46
N THR A 116 -5.31 -3.54 15.86
CA THR A 116 -6.16 -2.92 16.88
C THR A 116 -7.30 -2.11 16.27
N CYS A 117 -7.18 -1.74 14.99
CA CYS A 117 -8.23 -1.11 14.20
C CYS A 117 -9.31 -2.10 13.74
N PRO A 118 -10.54 -1.63 13.47
CA PRO A 118 -11.56 -2.44 12.82
C PRO A 118 -11.10 -3.01 11.47
N CYS A 119 -11.33 -4.30 11.26
CA CYS A 119 -11.14 -4.97 9.97
C CYS A 119 -12.51 -5.21 9.31
N ILE A 120 -12.71 -4.71 8.10
CA ILE A 120 -14.00 -4.65 7.40
C ILE A 120 -13.97 -5.62 6.21
N GLU A 121 -14.90 -6.59 6.21
CA GLU A 121 -15.09 -7.58 5.13
C GLU A 121 -15.79 -6.95 3.92
N ALA A 122 -15.04 -6.26 3.07
CA ALA A 122 -15.53 -5.67 1.83
C ALA A 122 -14.40 -5.47 0.81
N ALA A 123 -14.74 -5.43 -0.47
CA ALA A 123 -13.86 -4.92 -1.52
C ALA A 123 -14.17 -3.44 -1.79
N ILE A 124 -13.15 -2.63 -2.08
CA ILE A 124 -13.38 -1.25 -2.53
C ILE A 124 -13.68 -1.22 -4.02
N ALA A 125 -14.73 -0.50 -4.39
CA ALA A 125 -15.21 -0.36 -5.76
C ALA A 125 -15.81 1.05 -5.98
N PRO A 126 -16.02 1.50 -7.23
CA PRO A 126 -16.67 2.78 -7.51
C PRO A 126 -18.15 2.85 -7.08
N THR A 127 -18.81 1.70 -6.89
CA THR A 127 -20.21 1.61 -6.44
C THR A 127 -20.41 0.50 -5.42
N GLU A 128 -21.39 0.66 -4.54
CA GLU A 128 -21.76 -0.38 -3.58
C GLU A 128 -22.60 -1.50 -4.22
N GLY A 129 -22.50 -2.71 -3.67
CA GLY A 129 -23.22 -3.88 -4.17
C GLY A 129 -22.47 -5.18 -3.88
N GLU A 130 -22.48 -6.07 -4.86
CA GLU A 130 -21.72 -7.32 -4.86
C GLU A 130 -21.01 -7.48 -6.19
N ALA A 131 -19.80 -8.04 -6.17
CA ALA A 131 -19.00 -8.30 -7.36
C ALA A 131 -18.23 -9.61 -7.23
N ASP A 132 -17.84 -10.17 -8.38
CA ASP A 132 -17.00 -11.35 -8.41
C ASP A 132 -15.55 -10.97 -8.08
N PHE A 133 -14.95 -11.70 -7.15
CA PHE A 133 -13.63 -11.47 -6.61
C PHE A 133 -12.76 -12.71 -6.81
N ILE A 134 -11.57 -12.52 -7.37
CA ILE A 134 -10.58 -13.57 -7.59
C ILE A 134 -9.69 -13.62 -6.36
N GLU A 135 -9.90 -14.64 -5.52
CA GLU A 135 -9.03 -14.96 -4.39
C GLU A 135 -7.92 -15.90 -4.83
N ILE A 136 -6.66 -15.48 -4.66
CA ILE A 136 -5.50 -16.33 -4.89
C ILE A 136 -5.20 -17.11 -3.61
N SER A 137 -5.48 -18.41 -3.62
CA SER A 137 -5.36 -19.30 -2.45
C SER A 137 -3.98 -19.95 -2.33
N GLU A 138 -3.24 -20.10 -3.43
CA GLU A 138 -1.85 -20.57 -3.44
C GLU A 138 -0.99 -19.79 -4.45
N GLY A 139 0.31 -19.66 -4.18
CA GLY A 139 1.23 -18.86 -4.98
C GLY A 139 1.32 -17.42 -4.47
N PHE A 140 0.89 -16.46 -5.27
CA PHE A 140 0.91 -15.03 -4.92
C PHE A 140 -0.35 -14.61 -4.18
N THR A 141 -0.52 -15.09 -2.95
CA THR A 141 -1.77 -14.94 -2.18
C THR A 141 -2.15 -13.51 -1.81
N GLN A 142 -1.20 -12.56 -1.89
CA GLN A 142 -1.47 -11.13 -1.67
C GLN A 142 -2.16 -10.48 -2.87
N MET A 143 -2.16 -11.13 -4.04
CA MET A 143 -2.58 -10.56 -5.31
C MET A 143 -4.02 -10.99 -5.63
N SER A 144 -4.95 -10.69 -4.72
CA SER A 144 -6.37 -10.98 -4.94
C SER A 144 -7.10 -9.69 -5.32
N GLY A 145 -8.10 -9.77 -6.19
CA GLY A 145 -8.72 -8.56 -6.75
C GLY A 145 -10.10 -8.78 -7.37
N LEU A 146 -10.81 -7.67 -7.61
CA LEU A 146 -12.11 -7.70 -8.30
C LEU A 146 -11.92 -8.16 -9.76
N ALA A 147 -12.71 -9.15 -10.20
CA ALA A 147 -12.52 -9.81 -11.49
C ALA A 147 -12.62 -8.84 -12.69
N ASP A 148 -13.54 -7.89 -12.62
CA ASP A 148 -13.83 -6.95 -13.72
C ASP A 148 -12.75 -5.88 -13.90
N THR A 149 -12.05 -5.53 -12.82
CA THR A 149 -11.04 -4.45 -12.81
C THR A 149 -9.62 -4.94 -12.62
N TYR A 150 -9.41 -6.24 -12.44
CA TYR A 150 -8.07 -6.82 -12.24
C TYR A 150 -7.14 -6.44 -13.42
N ASP A 151 -5.93 -5.97 -13.13
CA ASP A 151 -4.90 -5.78 -14.17
C ASP A 151 -4.60 -7.08 -14.92
N LYS A 152 -4.87 -7.08 -16.23
CA LYS A 152 -4.79 -8.29 -17.06
C LYS A 152 -3.38 -8.86 -17.16
N LYS A 153 -2.34 -8.01 -17.17
CA LYS A 153 -0.95 -8.48 -17.27
C LYS A 153 -0.53 -9.13 -15.96
N LEU A 154 -0.91 -8.51 -14.85
CA LEU A 154 -0.67 -9.00 -13.50
C LEU A 154 -1.36 -10.33 -13.26
N LEU A 155 -2.66 -10.43 -13.59
CA LEU A 155 -3.41 -11.67 -13.48
C LEU A 155 -2.78 -12.79 -14.33
N GLN A 156 -2.28 -12.47 -15.53
CA GLN A 156 -1.56 -13.44 -16.35
C GLN A 156 -0.26 -13.89 -15.69
N THR A 157 0.51 -12.97 -15.10
CA THR A 157 1.72 -13.29 -14.33
C THR A 157 1.40 -14.19 -13.15
N VAL A 158 0.34 -13.89 -12.39
CA VAL A 158 -0.11 -14.68 -11.24
C VAL A 158 -0.50 -16.09 -11.68
N ARG A 159 -1.32 -16.22 -12.74
CA ARG A 159 -1.77 -17.52 -13.27
C ARG A 159 -0.67 -18.36 -13.91
N ASN A 160 0.46 -17.74 -14.28
CA ASN A 160 1.63 -18.45 -14.81
C ASN A 160 2.49 -19.10 -13.71
N ASP A 161 2.27 -18.79 -12.42
CA ASP A 161 2.96 -19.47 -11.31
C ASP A 161 2.47 -20.92 -11.20
N LYS A 162 3.40 -21.88 -11.08
CA LYS A 162 3.06 -23.31 -11.00
C LYS A 162 2.27 -23.68 -9.75
N ARG A 163 2.39 -22.90 -8.68
CA ARG A 163 1.68 -23.06 -7.41
C ARG A 163 0.31 -22.42 -7.45
N HIS A 164 -0.02 -21.66 -8.49
CA HIS A 164 -1.26 -20.89 -8.55
C HIS A 164 -2.50 -21.77 -8.32
N ARG A 165 -3.33 -21.29 -7.40
CA ARG A 165 -4.72 -21.71 -7.22
C ARG A 165 -5.55 -20.47 -6.98
N GLU A 166 -6.72 -20.39 -7.60
CA GLU A 166 -7.67 -19.31 -7.39
C GLU A 166 -9.08 -19.84 -7.14
N ASN A 167 -9.85 -19.08 -6.40
CA ASN A 167 -11.29 -19.25 -6.25
C ASN A 167 -11.97 -17.94 -6.66
N VAL A 168 -13.14 -18.04 -7.28
CA VAL A 168 -13.98 -16.87 -7.54
C VAL A 168 -15.14 -16.88 -6.55
N THR A 169 -15.28 -15.82 -5.78
CA THR A 169 -16.36 -15.67 -4.78
C THR A 169 -17.07 -14.34 -4.97
N LYS A 170 -18.34 -14.27 -4.57
CA LYS A 170 -19.05 -12.98 -4.49
C LYS A 170 -18.73 -12.30 -3.18
N VAL A 171 -18.30 -11.05 -3.26
CA VAL A 171 -17.97 -10.22 -2.10
C VAL A 171 -18.79 -8.94 -2.12
N LYS A 172 -19.04 -8.37 -0.94
CA LYS A 172 -19.66 -7.05 -0.83
C LYS A 172 -18.69 -5.98 -1.30
N THR A 173 -19.18 -5.03 -2.08
CA THR A 173 -18.41 -3.85 -2.48
C THR A 173 -18.86 -2.61 -1.72
N LYS A 174 -17.90 -1.76 -1.39
CA LYS A 174 -18.11 -0.46 -0.75
C LYS A 174 -17.30 0.62 -1.47
N THR A 175 -17.80 1.85 -1.44
CA THR A 175 -16.99 2.99 -1.91
C THR A 175 -15.99 3.35 -0.83
N LEU A 176 -14.87 3.96 -1.24
CA LEU A 176 -13.91 4.44 -0.25
C LEU A 176 -14.55 5.49 0.68
N SER A 177 -15.40 6.37 0.15
CA SER A 177 -16.15 7.36 0.95
C SER A 177 -17.05 6.71 2.01
N SER A 178 -17.77 5.63 1.69
CA SER A 178 -18.62 4.97 2.69
C SER A 178 -17.82 4.21 3.76
N ILE A 179 -16.61 3.75 3.45
CA ILE A 179 -15.68 3.25 4.47
C ILE A 179 -15.20 4.36 5.39
N LEU A 180 -14.89 5.56 4.88
CA LEU A 180 -14.52 6.72 5.70
C LEU A 180 -15.64 7.09 6.67
N GLU A 181 -16.88 7.11 6.20
CA GLU A 181 -18.06 7.37 7.03
C GLU A 181 -18.24 6.29 8.11
N TYR A 182 -18.17 5.01 7.72
CA TYR A 182 -18.30 3.89 8.64
C TYR A 182 -17.23 3.92 9.74
N ALA A 183 -15.98 4.22 9.37
CA ALA A 183 -14.87 4.34 10.30
C ALA A 183 -14.91 5.63 11.13
N LYS A 184 -15.79 6.58 10.78
CA LYS A 184 -15.86 7.93 11.36
C LYS A 184 -14.56 8.72 11.19
N ILE A 185 -13.90 8.54 10.04
CA ILE A 185 -12.65 9.20 9.67
C ILE A 185 -12.89 9.91 8.33
N PRO A 186 -13.59 11.06 8.30
CA PRO A 186 -13.89 11.76 7.05
C PRO A 186 -12.63 12.32 6.37
N ASP A 187 -11.59 12.62 7.17
CA ASP A 187 -10.35 13.26 6.71
C ASP A 187 -9.12 12.48 7.21
N PRO A 188 -8.83 11.28 6.66
CA PRO A 188 -7.71 10.47 7.13
C PRO A 188 -6.36 11.14 6.85
N ASP A 189 -5.38 10.92 7.73
CA ASP A 189 -4.02 11.35 7.44
C ASP A 189 -3.40 10.54 6.29
N PHE A 190 -3.73 9.25 6.18
CA PHE A 190 -3.16 8.37 5.17
C PHE A 190 -4.19 7.38 4.60
N ILE A 191 -4.17 7.18 3.29
CA ILE A 191 -4.85 6.04 2.66
C ILE A 191 -3.82 5.21 1.89
N SER A 192 -3.76 3.93 2.21
CA SER A 192 -3.11 2.90 1.38
C SER A 192 -4.18 2.31 0.46
N LEU A 193 -3.99 2.40 -0.85
CA LEU A 193 -4.91 1.90 -1.86
C LEU A 193 -4.17 0.93 -2.79
N ASP A 194 -4.32 -0.36 -2.51
CA ASP A 194 -3.69 -1.46 -3.22
C ASP A 194 -4.74 -2.55 -3.49
N ILE A 195 -5.32 -2.57 -4.69
CA ILE A 195 -6.46 -3.44 -5.05
C ILE A 195 -6.29 -4.10 -6.43
N GLU A 196 -5.05 -4.21 -6.90
CA GLU A 196 -4.65 -5.04 -8.05
C GLU A 196 -5.32 -4.64 -9.39
N GLY A 197 -5.66 -3.35 -9.57
CA GLY A 197 -6.15 -2.79 -10.85
C GLY A 197 -7.44 -1.95 -10.78
N GLY A 198 -8.09 -1.87 -9.62
CA GLY A 198 -9.30 -1.06 -9.41
C GLY A 198 -9.06 0.42 -9.07
N GLU A 199 -7.80 0.84 -8.91
CA GLU A 199 -7.43 2.11 -8.26
C GLU A 199 -7.99 3.31 -9.03
N ILE A 200 -7.80 3.36 -10.35
CA ILE A 200 -8.25 4.48 -11.19
C ILE A 200 -9.77 4.65 -11.12
N ALA A 201 -10.53 3.55 -11.17
CA ALA A 201 -11.99 3.60 -11.13
C ALA A 201 -12.48 4.11 -9.76
N CYS A 202 -11.86 3.64 -8.68
CA CYS A 202 -12.20 4.07 -7.33
C CYS A 202 -11.85 5.53 -7.09
N LEU A 203 -10.67 5.98 -7.54
CA LEU A 203 -10.26 7.38 -7.40
C LEU A 203 -11.14 8.32 -8.23
N LYS A 204 -11.56 7.94 -9.45
CA LYS A 204 -12.51 8.74 -10.26
C LYS A 204 -13.87 8.91 -9.58
N ALA A 205 -14.32 7.91 -8.82
CA ALA A 205 -15.56 7.97 -8.07
C ALA A 205 -15.41 8.66 -6.70
N PHE A 206 -14.18 8.87 -6.21
CA PHE A 206 -13.93 9.41 -4.89
C PHE A 206 -14.24 10.92 -4.83
N PRO A 207 -15.06 11.37 -3.87
CA PRO A 207 -15.42 12.78 -3.76
C PRO A 207 -14.31 13.58 -3.06
N PHE A 208 -13.22 13.88 -3.77
CA PHE A 208 -12.05 14.60 -3.23
C PHE A 208 -12.37 15.96 -2.58
N LYS A 209 -13.49 16.58 -2.94
CA LYS A 209 -13.94 17.86 -2.34
C LYS A 209 -14.48 17.70 -0.92
N ASP A 210 -14.97 16.51 -0.60
CA ASP A 210 -15.64 16.21 0.67
C ASP A 210 -14.69 15.57 1.69
N HIS A 211 -13.48 15.16 1.25
CA HIS A 211 -12.49 14.49 2.07
C HIS A 211 -11.08 15.10 1.93
N ASN A 212 -10.47 15.44 3.06
CA ASN A 212 -9.17 16.09 3.17
C ASN A 212 -8.04 15.10 3.51
N VAL A 213 -7.87 14.07 2.68
CA VAL A 213 -6.80 13.09 2.86
C VAL A 213 -5.43 13.76 2.74
N LYS A 214 -4.49 13.51 3.67
CA LYS A 214 -3.16 14.16 3.64
C LYS A 214 -2.18 13.45 2.72
N ALA A 215 -2.07 12.13 2.85
CA ALA A 215 -1.17 11.30 2.08
C ALA A 215 -1.90 10.10 1.47
N TRP A 216 -1.45 9.68 0.30
CA TRP A 216 -1.88 8.44 -0.33
C TRP A 216 -0.67 7.61 -0.72
N ALA A 217 -0.77 6.29 -0.60
CA ALA A 217 0.04 5.34 -1.36
C ALA A 217 -0.92 4.59 -2.26
N ILE A 218 -0.69 4.67 -3.58
CA ILE A 218 -1.60 4.10 -4.58
C ILE A 218 -0.80 3.15 -5.45
N GLU A 219 -1.23 1.90 -5.54
CA GLU A 219 -0.62 0.93 -6.44
C GLU A 219 -0.84 1.37 -7.90
N ASN A 220 0.22 1.38 -8.71
CA ASN A 220 0.14 1.71 -10.13
C ASN A 220 0.86 0.65 -10.97
N ASN A 221 0.38 -0.58 -10.94
CA ASN A 221 0.97 -1.69 -11.72
C ASN A 221 1.18 -1.38 -13.22
N PRO A 222 0.23 -0.74 -13.93
CA PRO A 222 0.43 -0.36 -15.32
C PRO A 222 1.54 0.68 -15.54
N GLY A 223 1.84 1.50 -14.53
CA GLY A 223 2.80 2.60 -14.60
C GLY A 223 2.40 3.72 -15.56
N THR A 224 1.09 3.86 -15.82
CA THR A 224 0.56 4.95 -16.66
C THR A 224 0.49 6.25 -15.88
N SER A 225 0.40 7.39 -16.58
CA SER A 225 0.31 8.71 -15.95
C SER A 225 -1.09 9.08 -15.44
N GLU A 226 -2.08 8.19 -15.57
CA GLU A 226 -3.49 8.49 -15.32
C GLU A 226 -3.77 8.77 -13.84
N ILE A 227 -3.23 7.95 -12.93
CA ILE A 227 -3.31 8.21 -11.48
C ILE A 227 -2.65 9.55 -11.16
N LYS A 228 -1.46 9.81 -11.71
CA LYS A 228 -0.77 11.08 -11.50
C LYS A 228 -1.62 12.28 -11.94
N GLN A 229 -2.23 12.23 -13.14
CA GLN A 229 -3.06 13.32 -13.65
C GLN A 229 -4.27 13.57 -12.74
N LEU A 230 -4.98 12.50 -12.37
CA LEU A 230 -6.14 12.59 -11.49
C LEU A 230 -5.77 13.18 -10.12
N MET A 231 -4.68 12.72 -9.51
CA MET A 231 -4.22 13.23 -8.22
C MET A 231 -3.77 14.69 -8.32
N ASP A 232 -3.12 15.08 -9.42
CA ASP A 232 -2.68 16.45 -9.68
C ASP A 232 -3.87 17.43 -9.80
N GLU A 233 -4.91 17.04 -10.55
CA GLU A 233 -6.17 17.76 -10.71
C GLU A 233 -6.90 17.95 -9.37
N ASN A 234 -6.75 17.00 -8.45
CA ASN A 234 -7.36 17.04 -7.12
C ASN A 234 -6.42 17.61 -6.03
N GLY A 235 -5.33 18.28 -6.42
CA GLY A 235 -4.50 19.06 -5.51
C GLY A 235 -3.43 18.27 -4.75
N TYR A 236 -2.99 17.14 -5.29
CA TYR A 236 -1.92 16.32 -4.72
C TYR A 236 -0.66 16.37 -5.58
N ASN A 237 0.50 16.31 -4.93
CA ASN A 237 1.79 16.16 -5.59
C ASN A 237 2.26 14.71 -5.46
N LEU A 238 2.74 14.14 -6.56
CA LEU A 238 3.55 12.93 -6.51
C LEU A 238 4.88 13.25 -5.80
N VAL A 239 5.15 12.58 -4.69
CA VAL A 239 6.33 12.86 -3.84
C VAL A 239 7.36 11.73 -3.87
N GLU A 240 6.95 10.49 -4.10
CA GLU A 240 7.87 9.35 -4.16
C GLU A 240 7.28 8.17 -4.95
N PHE A 241 8.14 7.27 -5.43
CA PHE A 241 7.79 5.95 -5.93
C PHE A 241 8.33 4.87 -4.97
N CYS A 242 7.49 3.92 -4.58
CA CYS A 242 7.85 2.82 -3.68
C CYS A 242 7.45 1.49 -4.32
N GLY A 243 8.38 0.81 -4.99
CA GLY A 243 8.03 -0.40 -5.76
C GLY A 243 7.05 -0.06 -6.89
N PRO A 244 5.87 -0.72 -6.98
CA PRO A 244 4.82 -0.37 -7.94
C PRO A 244 4.01 0.87 -7.54
N ASP A 245 4.08 1.29 -6.27
CA ASP A 245 3.25 2.34 -5.71
C ASP A 245 3.78 3.73 -5.99
N GLU A 246 2.85 4.66 -6.09
CA GLU A 246 3.08 6.09 -6.12
C GLU A 246 2.56 6.72 -4.82
N VAL A 247 3.42 7.48 -4.15
CA VAL A 247 3.07 8.20 -2.92
C VAL A 247 2.72 9.65 -3.28
N TYR A 248 1.53 10.07 -2.87
CA TYR A 248 1.00 11.41 -3.11
C TYR A 248 0.82 12.16 -1.80
N PHE A 249 1.08 13.46 -1.81
CA PHE A 249 0.87 14.33 -0.65
C PHE A 249 0.09 15.59 -1.04
N LYS A 250 -0.86 15.98 -0.18
CA LYS A 250 -1.72 17.13 -0.45
C LYS A 250 -0.91 18.43 -0.51
N ARG A 251 -1.19 19.28 -1.50
CA ARG A 251 -0.59 20.61 -1.60
C ARG A 251 -1.03 21.46 -0.40
N SER A 252 -0.09 22.18 0.19
CA SER A 252 -0.41 23.26 1.11
C SER A 252 -1.26 24.29 0.38
N SER A 253 -2.41 24.63 0.95
CA SER A 253 -3.26 25.74 0.49
C SER A 253 -2.56 27.07 0.68
#